data_AF-A0A6J1RFJ9-F1
#
_entry.id   AF-A0A6J1RFJ9-F1
#
_cell.length_a   1.000
_cell.length_b   1.000
_cell.length_c   1.000
_cell.angle_alpha   90.00
_cell.angle_beta   90.00
_cell.angle_gamma   90.00
#
_symmetry.space_group_name_H-M   'P 1'
#
loop_
_entity.id
_entity.type
_entity.pdbx_description
1 polymer ?
#
loop_
_entity_poly.entity_id
_entity_poly.type
_entity_poly.pdbx_seq_one_letter_code
_entity_poly.pdbx_strand_id
1 'polypeptide(L)'
;NRIVFVPAFAGLYAPYWRKDARSVICGISEDTTNAHIVKAALQAVCFQTRDILEAMKEDTGLVLSKLLVDGAMINNDLLMQMQADICGIPVVRPLMCETTALGVAIAAGSAEGIRKWDVKIDAAVPSDIFFPSITENERDILYSQWKIGIDRSLGWEPLPEASDDTEDIHKATAPGVFIIGTIILLMVAKYRSTL
;
A
#
# COMPACT_ATOMS: atom_id res chain seq x y z
N ASN A 1 -9.26 -5.60 24.12
CA ASN A 1 -8.07 -6.48 24.17
C ASN A 1 -6.92 -5.82 23.40
N ARG A 2 -5.68 -5.87 23.90
CA ARG A 2 -4.52 -5.07 23.44
C ARG A 2 -3.52 -5.88 22.59
N ILE A 3 -4.01 -6.86 21.84
CA ILE A 3 -3.17 -7.72 21.02
C ILE A 3 -2.75 -6.96 19.78
N VAL A 4 -1.44 -6.95 19.51
CA VAL A 4 -0.86 -6.38 18.30
C VAL A 4 -0.19 -7.51 17.54
N PHE A 5 -0.51 -7.66 16.26
CA PHE A 5 0.17 -8.57 15.37
C PHE A 5 0.88 -7.77 14.29
N VAL A 6 2.20 -7.90 14.19
CA VAL A 6 3.00 -7.34 13.09
C VAL A 6 3.32 -8.46 12.10
N PRO A 7 2.78 -8.43 10.87
CA PRO A 7 2.97 -9.48 9.87
C PRO A 7 4.23 -9.28 9.02
N ALA A 8 5.39 -9.06 9.67
CA ALA A 8 6.69 -8.91 9.00
C ALA A 8 7.27 -10.27 8.54
N PHE A 9 6.49 -11.05 7.77
CA PHE A 9 6.86 -12.43 7.39
C PHE A 9 8.13 -12.48 6.55
N ALA A 10 8.36 -11.46 5.72
CA ALA A 10 9.54 -11.30 4.87
C ALA A 10 10.23 -9.94 5.13
N GLY A 11 10.18 -9.46 6.37
CA GLY A 11 10.57 -8.09 6.72
C GLY A 11 9.41 -7.10 6.61
N LEU A 12 9.73 -5.84 6.87
CA LEU A 12 8.85 -4.69 6.69
C LEU A 12 9.30 -3.89 5.47
N TYR A 13 8.37 -3.57 4.58
CA TYR A 13 8.60 -2.70 3.43
C TYR A 13 8.31 -1.24 3.82
N ALA A 14 7.82 -0.44 2.88
CA ALA A 14 7.42 0.93 3.14
C ALA A 14 6.49 1.05 4.37
N PRO A 15 6.66 2.09 5.21
CA PRO A 15 7.71 3.11 5.15
C PRO A 15 9.04 2.69 5.84
N TYR A 16 9.11 1.51 6.46
CA TYR A 16 10.19 1.11 7.35
C TYR A 16 11.44 0.57 6.65
N TRP A 17 11.27 -0.20 5.57
CA TRP A 17 12.36 -0.83 4.79
C TRP A 17 13.34 -1.67 5.64
N ARG A 18 12.80 -2.54 6.50
CA ARG A 18 13.55 -3.38 7.44
C ARG A 18 13.48 -4.85 7.07
N LYS A 19 14.52 -5.34 6.39
CA LYS A 19 14.67 -6.76 6.01
C LYS A 19 14.88 -7.68 7.21
N ASP A 20 15.47 -7.15 8.27
CA ASP A 20 15.76 -7.83 9.54
C ASP A 20 14.53 -7.97 10.45
N ALA A 21 13.40 -7.35 10.09
CA ALA A 21 12.19 -7.42 10.89
C ALA A 21 11.51 -8.80 10.75
N ARG A 22 10.92 -9.34 11.82
CA ARG A 22 10.16 -10.61 11.78
C ARG A 22 8.81 -10.49 12.44
N SER A 23 7.89 -11.36 12.01
CA SER A 23 6.51 -11.34 12.51
C SER A 23 6.46 -11.56 14.02
N VAL A 24 5.72 -10.70 14.74
CA VAL A 24 5.54 -10.79 16.20
C VAL A 24 4.09 -10.61 16.58
N ILE A 25 3.64 -11.36 17.58
CA ILE A 25 2.36 -11.14 18.25
C ILE A 25 2.68 -10.70 19.69
N CYS A 26 2.21 -9.52 20.06
CA CYS A 26 2.41 -8.92 21.37
C CYS A 26 1.07 -8.79 22.12
N GLY A 27 1.12 -8.81 23.45
CA GLY A 27 -0.05 -8.53 24.31
C GLY A 27 -0.96 -9.72 24.56
N ILE A 28 -0.48 -10.96 24.39
CA ILE A 28 -1.23 -12.18 24.75
C ILE A 28 -1.35 -12.29 26.28
N SER A 29 -2.56 -12.59 26.74
CA SER A 29 -2.95 -12.83 28.13
C SER A 29 -3.85 -14.07 28.24
N GLU A 30 -4.16 -14.52 29.46
CA GLU A 30 -4.96 -15.73 29.72
C GLU A 30 -6.37 -15.71 29.08
N ASP A 31 -6.97 -14.54 28.93
CA ASP A 31 -8.28 -14.33 28.28
C ASP A 31 -8.19 -14.20 26.75
N THR A 32 -7.02 -14.43 26.16
CA THR A 32 -6.83 -14.36 24.70
C THR A 32 -7.53 -15.52 24.00
N THR A 33 -8.24 -15.19 22.92
CA THR A 33 -8.99 -16.16 22.11
C THR A 33 -8.52 -16.08 20.66
N ASN A 34 -8.85 -17.11 19.87
CA ASN A 34 -8.63 -17.09 18.43
C ASN A 34 -9.26 -15.86 17.75
N ALA A 35 -10.43 -15.42 18.19
CA ALA A 35 -11.10 -14.23 17.67
C ALA A 35 -10.26 -12.95 17.88
N HIS A 36 -9.55 -12.85 19.01
CA HIS A 36 -8.65 -11.72 19.27
C HIS A 36 -7.45 -11.71 18.31
N ILE A 37 -6.89 -12.88 17.99
CA ILE A 37 -5.78 -12.99 17.03
C ILE A 37 -6.24 -12.65 15.61
N VAL A 38 -7.39 -13.16 15.18
CA VAL A 38 -7.97 -12.85 13.87
C VAL A 38 -8.26 -11.36 13.74
N LYS A 39 -8.82 -10.73 14.79
CA LYS A 39 -9.02 -9.28 14.81
C LYS A 39 -7.70 -8.52 14.70
N ALA A 40 -6.67 -8.91 15.44
CA ALA A 40 -5.35 -8.29 15.37
C ALA A 40 -4.74 -8.40 13.96
N ALA A 41 -4.96 -9.50 13.25
CA ALA A 41 -4.52 -9.67 11.86
C ALA A 41 -5.24 -8.74 10.89
N LEU A 42 -6.55 -8.56 11.03
CA LEU A 42 -7.28 -7.57 10.22
C LEU A 42 -6.85 -6.13 10.57
N GLN A 43 -6.66 -5.83 11.85
CA GLN A 43 -6.17 -4.52 12.28
C GLN A 43 -4.75 -4.22 11.77
N ALA A 44 -3.88 -5.23 11.68
CA ALA A 44 -2.54 -5.09 11.12
C ALA A 44 -2.58 -4.55 9.68
N VAL A 45 -3.48 -5.07 8.84
CA VAL A 45 -3.69 -4.54 7.48
C VAL A 45 -4.07 -3.06 7.54
N CYS A 46 -5.03 -2.71 8.41
CA CYS A 46 -5.46 -1.32 8.54
C CYS A 46 -4.35 -0.37 8.99
N PHE A 47 -3.51 -0.81 9.93
CA PHE A 47 -2.38 -0.03 10.43
C PHE A 47 -1.27 0.12 9.39
N GLN A 48 -0.95 -0.94 8.64
CA GLN A 48 0.01 -0.86 7.53
C GLN A 48 -0.48 0.13 6.47
N THR A 49 -1.76 0.13 6.13
CA THR A 49 -2.35 1.16 5.25
C THR A 49 -2.16 2.55 5.84
N ARG A 50 -2.45 2.75 7.12
CA ARG A 50 -2.26 4.06 7.79
C ARG A 50 -0.80 4.51 7.76
N ASP A 51 0.16 3.62 8.00
CA ASP A 51 1.59 3.94 7.94
C ASP A 51 1.98 4.53 6.57
N ILE A 52 1.45 3.96 5.48
CA ILE A 52 1.67 4.47 4.12
C ILE A 52 0.98 5.83 3.93
N LEU A 53 -0.25 6.00 4.42
CA LEU A 53 -0.96 7.27 4.30
C LEU A 53 -0.25 8.41 5.06
N GLU A 54 0.30 8.12 6.24
CA GLU A 54 1.09 9.10 7.00
C GLU A 54 2.38 9.46 6.25
N ALA A 55 3.11 8.48 5.72
CA ALA A 55 4.29 8.73 4.88
C ALA A 55 3.95 9.58 3.63
N MET A 56 2.84 9.26 2.94
CA MET A 56 2.37 10.04 1.78
C MET A 56 2.03 11.48 2.16
N LYS A 57 1.42 11.69 3.34
CA LYS A 57 1.12 13.03 3.86
C LYS A 57 2.40 13.80 4.16
N GLU A 58 3.41 13.16 4.74
CA GLU A 58 4.71 13.77 5.01
C GLU A 58 5.43 14.17 3.72
N ASP A 59 5.41 13.32 2.68
CA ASP A 59 6.07 13.59 1.40
C ASP A 59 5.36 14.67 0.57
N THR A 60 4.03 14.71 0.59
CA THR A 60 3.24 15.58 -0.31
C THR A 60 2.65 16.82 0.38
N GLY A 61 2.55 16.81 1.70
CA GLY A 61 1.79 17.80 2.47
C GLY A 61 0.27 17.72 2.29
N LEU A 62 -0.24 16.79 1.46
CA LEU A 62 -1.66 16.66 1.17
C LEU A 62 -2.36 15.81 2.22
N VAL A 63 -3.51 16.29 2.69
CA VAL A 63 -4.39 15.52 3.56
C VAL A 63 -5.45 14.83 2.70
N LEU A 64 -5.42 13.49 2.66
CA LEU A 64 -6.47 12.72 1.98
C LEU A 64 -7.81 12.95 2.68
N SER A 65 -8.85 13.23 1.88
CA SER A 65 -10.22 13.43 2.38
C SER A 65 -11.04 12.13 2.45
N LYS A 66 -10.62 11.09 1.73
CA LYS A 66 -11.24 9.77 1.70
C LYS A 66 -10.26 8.73 1.13
N LEU A 67 -10.43 7.48 1.50
CA LEU A 67 -9.69 6.34 0.97
C LEU A 67 -10.57 5.55 -0.01
N LEU A 68 -10.16 5.45 -1.27
CA LEU A 68 -10.76 4.51 -2.22
C LEU A 68 -10.06 3.17 -2.07
N VAL A 69 -10.82 2.08 -2.02
CA VAL A 69 -10.27 0.73 -1.81
C VAL A 69 -10.74 -0.24 -2.89
N ASP A 70 -9.95 -1.27 -3.14
CA ASP A 70 -10.29 -2.37 -4.05
C ASP A 70 -9.69 -3.71 -3.58
N GLY A 71 -9.98 -4.77 -4.35
CA GLY A 71 -9.46 -6.12 -4.10
C GLY A 71 -10.35 -6.97 -3.20
N ALA A 72 -10.07 -8.28 -3.16
CA ALA A 72 -10.97 -9.27 -2.56
C ALA A 72 -11.28 -9.04 -1.07
N MET A 73 -10.34 -8.46 -0.31
CA MET A 73 -10.50 -8.23 1.14
C MET A 73 -11.59 -7.20 1.47
N ILE A 74 -11.94 -6.30 0.53
CA ILE A 74 -12.92 -5.23 0.78
C ILE A 74 -14.34 -5.77 0.98
N ASN A 75 -14.61 -7.03 0.62
CA ASN A 75 -15.87 -7.71 0.90
C ASN A 75 -16.13 -7.91 2.40
N ASN A 76 -15.14 -7.69 3.25
CA ASN A 76 -15.29 -7.78 4.70
C ASN A 76 -15.67 -6.42 5.30
N ASP A 77 -16.95 -6.26 5.66
CA ASP A 77 -17.48 -5.03 6.27
C ASP A 77 -16.76 -4.63 7.57
N LEU A 78 -16.38 -5.61 8.39
CA LEU A 78 -15.63 -5.35 9.62
C LEU A 78 -14.26 -4.75 9.33
N LEU A 79 -13.56 -5.27 8.31
CA LEU A 79 -12.28 -4.71 7.86
C LEU A 79 -12.45 -3.28 7.36
N MET A 80 -13.49 -3.01 6.55
CA MET A 80 -13.76 -1.67 6.02
C MET A 80 -14.06 -0.66 7.13
N GLN A 81 -14.86 -1.05 8.12
CA GLN A 81 -15.13 -0.21 9.28
C GLN A 81 -13.86 0.05 10.08
N MET A 82 -13.05 -0.98 10.38
CA MET A 82 -11.78 -0.81 11.09
C MET A 82 -10.80 0.06 10.30
N GLN A 83 -10.78 -0.04 8.98
CA GLN A 83 -9.92 0.78 8.12
C GLN A 83 -10.31 2.26 8.21
N ALA A 84 -11.62 2.57 8.16
CA ALA A 84 -12.13 3.94 8.33
C ALA A 84 -11.84 4.47 9.74
N ASP A 85 -12.07 3.65 10.76
CA ASP A 85 -11.79 3.98 12.16
C ASP A 85 -10.31 4.30 12.39
N ILE A 86 -9.40 3.47 11.87
CA ILE A 86 -7.95 3.59 12.07
C ILE A 86 -7.35 4.73 11.26
N CYS A 87 -7.76 4.92 10.00
CA CYS A 87 -7.26 6.01 9.16
C CYS A 87 -7.91 7.34 9.48
N GLY A 88 -9.12 7.33 10.03
CA GLY A 88 -9.82 8.55 10.38
C GLY A 88 -10.45 9.32 9.23
N ILE A 89 -10.56 8.68 8.08
CA ILE A 89 -11.16 9.24 6.87
C ILE A 89 -12.19 8.25 6.32
N PRO A 90 -13.22 8.72 5.60
CA PRO A 90 -14.18 7.84 4.94
C PRO A 90 -13.49 6.84 4.02
N VAL A 91 -13.91 5.57 4.10
CA VAL A 91 -13.49 4.51 3.17
C VAL A 91 -14.60 4.26 2.17
N VAL A 92 -14.30 4.32 0.88
CA VAL A 92 -15.25 4.15 -0.21
C VAL A 92 -14.95 2.83 -0.92
N ARG A 93 -15.90 1.89 -0.81
CA ARG A 93 -15.83 0.57 -1.44
C ARG A 93 -16.71 0.55 -2.68
N PRO A 94 -16.17 0.37 -3.90
CA PRO A 94 -16.98 0.21 -5.09
C PRO A 94 -17.77 -1.11 -5.05
N LEU A 95 -18.97 -1.16 -5.65
CA LEU A 95 -19.71 -2.42 -5.79
C LEU A 95 -18.97 -3.43 -6.70
N MET A 96 -18.15 -2.94 -7.63
CA MET A 96 -17.29 -3.76 -8.48
C MET A 96 -15.87 -3.79 -7.89
N CYS A 97 -15.49 -4.92 -7.29
CA CYS A 97 -14.24 -5.06 -6.53
C CYS A 97 -12.99 -5.29 -7.40
N GLU A 98 -13.17 -5.74 -8.64
CA GLU A 98 -12.08 -6.14 -9.55
C GLU A 98 -11.57 -4.98 -10.41
N THR A 99 -11.19 -3.88 -9.75
CA THR A 99 -10.72 -2.65 -10.41
C THR A 99 -9.44 -2.87 -11.21
N THR A 100 -8.60 -3.84 -10.81
CA THR A 100 -7.38 -4.23 -11.55
C THR A 100 -7.70 -4.67 -12.97
N ALA A 101 -8.64 -5.62 -13.12
CA ALA A 101 -9.05 -6.12 -14.44
C ALA A 101 -9.73 -5.01 -15.26
N LEU A 102 -10.54 -4.18 -14.60
CA LEU A 102 -11.15 -3.01 -15.23
C LEU A 102 -10.09 -2.02 -15.76
N GLY A 103 -9.05 -1.75 -14.98
CA GLY A 103 -7.95 -0.86 -15.39
C GLY A 103 -7.23 -1.37 -16.64
N VAL A 104 -6.92 -2.67 -16.71
CA VAL A 104 -6.33 -3.31 -17.90
C VAL A 104 -7.26 -3.19 -19.10
N ALA A 105 -8.56 -3.47 -18.92
CA ALA A 105 -9.53 -3.36 -19.98
C ALA A 105 -9.66 -1.91 -20.50
N ILE A 106 -9.61 -0.92 -19.60
CA ILE A 106 -9.64 0.51 -19.97
C ILE A 106 -8.40 0.88 -20.77
N ALA A 107 -7.22 0.53 -20.29
CA ALA A 107 -5.96 0.78 -21.00
C ALA A 107 -5.96 0.16 -22.40
N ALA A 108 -6.40 -1.11 -22.52
CA ALA A 108 -6.49 -1.79 -23.81
C ALA A 108 -7.59 -1.20 -24.72
N GLY A 109 -8.76 -0.90 -24.18
CA GLY A 109 -9.89 -0.33 -24.93
C GLY A 109 -9.61 1.06 -25.50
N SER A 110 -8.74 1.83 -24.83
CA SER A 110 -8.32 3.17 -25.24
C SER A 110 -7.05 3.19 -26.08
N ALA A 111 -6.39 2.04 -26.25
CA ALA A 111 -5.18 1.94 -27.07
C ALA A 111 -5.42 2.35 -28.52
N GLU A 112 -4.39 2.94 -29.13
CA GLU A 112 -4.40 3.32 -30.53
C GLU A 112 -4.61 2.09 -31.42
N GLY A 113 -5.61 2.15 -32.32
CA GLY A 113 -6.04 1.03 -33.16
C GLY A 113 -7.28 0.27 -32.64
N ILE A 114 -7.57 0.32 -31.34
CA ILE A 114 -8.83 -0.20 -30.78
C ILE A 114 -9.85 0.93 -30.65
N ARG A 115 -9.49 2.01 -29.92
CA ARG A 115 -10.30 3.22 -29.71
C ARG A 115 -11.79 2.94 -29.44
N LYS A 116 -12.07 1.93 -28.60
CA LYS A 116 -13.44 1.51 -28.27
C LYS A 116 -14.00 2.22 -27.05
N TRP A 117 -13.15 2.66 -26.13
CA TRP A 117 -13.56 3.37 -24.91
C TRP A 117 -12.93 4.76 -24.83
N ASP A 118 -13.78 5.75 -24.58
CA ASP A 118 -13.37 7.11 -24.23
C ASP A 118 -13.19 7.17 -22.70
N VAL A 119 -12.00 7.56 -22.21
CA VAL A 119 -11.65 7.55 -20.77
C VAL A 119 -12.25 8.75 -20.02
N LYS A 120 -13.36 9.30 -20.51
CA LYS A 120 -14.16 10.27 -19.75
C LYS A 120 -15.02 9.52 -18.74
N ILE A 121 -14.39 9.09 -17.67
CA ILE A 121 -15.07 8.42 -16.54
C ILE A 121 -15.67 9.52 -15.65
N ASP A 122 -16.77 10.12 -16.10
CA ASP A 122 -17.53 11.11 -15.32
C ASP A 122 -18.70 10.50 -14.54
N ALA A 123 -18.94 9.19 -14.68
CA ALA A 123 -20.02 8.51 -13.98
C ALA A 123 -19.61 8.19 -12.53
N ALA A 124 -20.45 8.61 -11.57
CA ALA A 124 -20.32 8.19 -10.18
C ALA A 124 -20.45 6.67 -10.09
N VAL A 125 -19.39 6.00 -9.65
CA VAL A 125 -19.38 4.55 -9.45
C VAL A 125 -20.21 4.23 -8.21
N PRO A 126 -21.22 3.35 -8.30
CA PRO A 126 -21.96 2.89 -7.12
C PRO A 126 -21.01 2.31 -6.06
N SER A 127 -21.15 2.78 -4.82
CA SER A 127 -20.21 2.46 -3.74
C SER A 127 -20.87 2.50 -2.37
N ASP A 128 -20.38 1.66 -1.47
CA ASP A 128 -20.62 1.79 -0.03
C ASP A 128 -19.60 2.74 0.59
N ILE A 129 -20.01 3.49 1.61
CA ILE A 129 -19.13 4.42 2.33
C ILE A 129 -19.15 4.09 3.82
N PHE A 130 -17.96 3.85 4.38
CA PHE A 130 -17.74 3.60 5.80
C PHE A 130 -17.15 4.85 6.43
N PHE A 131 -17.83 5.39 7.44
CA PHE A 131 -17.37 6.57 8.16
C PHE A 131 -16.65 6.16 9.45
N PRO A 132 -15.61 6.91 9.86
CA PRO A 132 -14.97 6.68 11.16
C PRO A 132 -16.01 6.79 12.28
N SER A 133 -16.04 5.78 13.14
CA SER A 133 -17.00 5.62 14.25
C SER A 133 -16.35 5.79 15.63
N ILE A 134 -15.01 5.75 15.68
CA ILE A 134 -14.23 5.94 16.91
C ILE A 134 -13.69 7.36 17.02
N THR A 135 -13.41 7.77 18.26
CA THR A 135 -12.80 9.07 18.55
C THR A 135 -11.34 9.13 18.10
N GLU A 136 -10.82 10.34 17.90
CA GLU A 136 -9.40 10.56 17.60
C GLU A 136 -8.48 10.01 18.71
N ASN A 137 -8.85 10.22 19.98
CA ASN A 137 -8.09 9.70 21.12
C ASN A 137 -8.01 8.17 21.12
N GLU A 138 -9.13 7.46 20.88
CA GLU A 138 -9.12 6.00 20.78
C GLU A 138 -8.24 5.52 19.62
N ARG A 139 -8.31 6.22 18.49
CA ARG A 139 -7.51 5.94 17.30
C ARG A 139 -6.02 6.09 17.56
N ASP A 140 -5.61 7.13 18.28
CA ASP A 140 -4.21 7.38 18.62
C ASP A 140 -3.67 6.37 19.64
N ILE A 141 -4.50 5.96 20.60
CA ILE A 141 -4.17 4.86 21.51
C ILE A 141 -3.93 3.57 20.73
N LEU A 142 -4.80 3.23 19.78
CA LEU A 142 -4.64 2.04 18.94
C LEU A 142 -3.36 2.12 18.10
N TYR A 143 -3.07 3.28 17.51
CA TYR A 143 -1.90 3.47 16.67
C TYR A 143 -0.58 3.47 17.45
N SER A 144 -0.56 4.04 18.67
CA SER A 144 0.62 3.96 19.53
C SER A 144 0.96 2.51 19.89
N GLN A 145 -0.04 1.65 20.13
CA GLN A 145 0.17 0.22 20.36
C GLN A 145 0.75 -0.48 19.13
N TRP A 146 0.26 -0.13 17.94
CA TRP A 146 0.83 -0.62 16.69
C TRP A 146 2.31 -0.26 16.55
N LYS A 147 2.70 0.99 16.82
CA LYS A 147 4.11 1.42 16.76
C LYS A 147 5.00 0.67 17.75
N ILE A 148 4.51 0.40 18.97
CA ILE A 148 5.23 -0.47 19.91
C ILE A 148 5.44 -1.86 19.31
N GLY A 149 4.43 -2.42 18.65
CA GLY A 149 4.55 -3.69 17.94
C GLY A 149 5.61 -3.66 16.85
N ILE A 150 5.63 -2.59 16.03
CA ILE A 150 6.65 -2.40 14.99
C ILE A 150 8.04 -2.43 15.62
N ASP A 151 8.30 -1.67 16.68
CA ASP A 151 9.62 -1.63 17.32
C ASP A 151 10.06 -3.01 17.82
N ARG A 152 9.13 -3.81 18.34
CA ARG A 152 9.40 -5.18 18.78
C ARG A 152 9.64 -6.17 17.64
N SER A 153 9.24 -5.83 16.43
CA SER A 153 9.46 -6.66 15.24
C SER A 153 10.84 -6.49 14.62
N LEU A 154 11.65 -5.50 15.05
CA LEU A 154 12.93 -5.14 14.43
C LEU A 154 14.12 -5.94 15.00
N GLY A 155 15.20 -6.09 14.23
CA GLY A 155 16.46 -6.67 14.69
C GLY A 155 16.45 -8.18 14.95
N TRP A 156 15.52 -8.91 14.33
CA TRP A 156 15.38 -10.37 14.53
C TRP A 156 16.32 -11.20 13.66
N GLU A 157 16.59 -10.74 12.44
CA GLU A 157 17.62 -11.35 11.60
C GLU A 157 18.89 -10.50 11.56
N PRO A 158 20.07 -11.13 11.53
CA PRO A 158 21.30 -10.41 11.24
C PRO A 158 21.15 -9.73 9.88
N LEU A 159 21.41 -8.42 9.82
CA LEU A 159 21.60 -7.78 8.54
C LEU A 159 22.78 -8.48 7.86
N PRO A 160 22.68 -8.81 6.55
CA PRO A 160 23.84 -9.27 5.82
C PRO A 160 24.98 -8.29 6.08
N GLU A 161 26.19 -8.80 6.38
CA GLU A 161 27.38 -7.96 6.28
C GLU A 161 27.30 -7.25 4.94
N ALA A 162 27.51 -5.93 4.93
CA ALA A 162 27.50 -5.17 3.69
C ALA A 162 28.57 -5.79 2.78
N SER A 163 28.16 -6.69 1.89
CA SER A 163 28.94 -6.98 0.70
C SER A 163 29.07 -5.65 -0.01
N ASP A 164 30.30 -5.29 -0.33
CA ASP A 164 30.67 -4.13 -1.12
C ASP A 164 30.20 -4.30 -2.57
N ASP A 165 28.91 -4.62 -2.77
CA ASP A 165 28.26 -4.71 -4.07
C ASP A 165 28.03 -3.30 -4.66
N THR A 166 28.41 -2.26 -3.93
CA THR A 166 28.60 -0.90 -4.46
C THR A 166 29.68 -0.83 -5.55
N GLU A 167 30.63 -1.78 -5.62
CA GLU A 167 31.61 -1.84 -6.71
C GLU A 167 30.99 -2.24 -8.06
N ASP A 168 29.87 -2.96 -8.09
CA ASP A 168 29.29 -3.47 -9.35
C ASP A 168 28.18 -2.59 -9.96
N ILE A 169 27.59 -1.66 -9.19
CA ILE A 169 26.60 -0.71 -9.74
C ILE A 169 27.26 0.25 -10.75
N HIS A 170 28.55 0.56 -10.59
CA HIS A 170 29.28 1.41 -11.53
C HIS A 170 29.71 0.71 -12.84
N LYS A 171 29.56 -0.63 -12.93
CA LYS A 171 29.80 -1.37 -14.18
C LYS A 171 28.54 -1.55 -15.03
N ALA A 172 27.36 -1.32 -14.47
CA ALA A 172 26.10 -1.40 -15.20
C ALA A 172 25.88 -0.11 -16.01
N THR A 173 26.38 -0.10 -17.26
CA THR A 173 26.13 0.91 -18.30
C THR A 173 26.31 2.36 -17.85
N ALA A 174 27.44 2.97 -18.24
CA ALA A 174 27.63 4.42 -18.09
C ALA A 174 26.34 5.16 -18.51
N PRO A 175 25.81 6.11 -17.71
CA PRO A 175 24.53 6.78 -17.94
C PRO A 175 24.34 7.30 -19.38
N GLY A 176 25.44 7.62 -20.05
CA GLY A 176 25.46 8.00 -21.47
C GLY A 176 24.87 6.97 -22.42
N VAL A 177 25.01 5.66 -22.19
CA VAL A 177 24.46 4.62 -23.08
C VAL A 177 22.93 4.64 -23.07
N PHE A 178 22.33 4.83 -21.89
CA PHE A 178 20.88 4.88 -21.73
C PHE A 178 20.29 6.15 -22.36
N ILE A 179 20.94 7.29 -22.16
CA ILE A 179 20.53 8.57 -22.75
C ILE A 179 20.66 8.53 -24.27
N ILE A 180 21.77 8.04 -24.81
CA ILE A 180 22.00 7.93 -26.25
C ILE A 180 21.00 6.96 -26.88
N GLY A 181 20.76 5.80 -26.26
CA GLY A 181 19.77 4.83 -26.72
C GLY A 181 18.36 5.42 -26.80
N THR A 182 17.97 6.20 -25.78
CA THR A 182 16.67 6.86 -25.71
C THR A 182 16.52 7.92 -26.81
N ILE A 183 17.56 8.73 -27.04
CA ILE A 183 17.55 9.75 -28.11
C ILE A 183 17.46 9.11 -29.50
N ILE A 184 18.22 8.03 -29.76
CA ILE A 184 18.18 7.32 -31.05
C ILE A 184 16.78 6.71 -31.28
N LEU A 185 16.18 6.11 -30.25
CA LEU A 185 14.84 5.54 -30.34
C LEU A 185 13.79 6.62 -30.69
N LEU A 186 13.87 7.79 -30.06
CA LEU A 186 13.00 8.93 -30.34
C LEU A 186 13.19 9.49 -31.75
N MET A 187 14.44 9.55 -32.25
CA MET A 187 14.72 9.98 -33.62
C MET A 187 14.15 9.00 -34.66
N VAL A 188 14.30 7.70 -34.44
CA VAL A 188 13.76 6.66 -35.33
C VAL A 188 12.23 6.68 -35.33
N ALA A 189 11.61 6.84 -34.15
CA ALA A 189 10.16 6.98 -34.04
C ALA A 189 9.64 8.21 -34.79
N LYS A 190 10.31 9.35 -34.64
CA LYS A 190 9.95 10.59 -35.37
C LYS A 190 10.13 10.45 -36.87
N TYR A 191 11.20 9.81 -37.33
CA TYR A 191 11.44 9.55 -38.75
C TYR A 191 10.35 8.66 -39.36
N ARG A 192 9.97 7.58 -38.67
CA ARG A 192 8.88 6.68 -39.14
C ARG A 192 7.50 7.32 -39.10
N SER A 193 7.26 8.28 -38.21
CA SER A 193 5.99 9.01 -38.13
C SER A 193 5.83 10.09 -39.22
N THR A 194 6.90 10.43 -39.95
CA THR A 194 6.88 11.48 -40.99
C THR A 194 6.87 10.88 -42.41
N LEU A 195 6.91 9.55 -42.52
CA LEU A 195 6.65 8.76 -43.74
C LEU A 195 5.20 8.30 -43.75
#